data_AF-A0A1S8A737-F1
#
_entry.id   AF-A0A1S8A737-F1
#
_cell.length_a   1.000
_cell.length_b   1.000
_cell.length_c   1.000
_cell.angle_alpha   90.00
_cell.angle_beta   90.00
_cell.angle_gamma   90.00
#
_symmetry.space_group_name_H-M   'P 1'
#
loop_
_entity.id
_entity.type
_entity.pdbx_description
1 polymer ?
#
loop_
_entity_poly.entity_id
_entity_poly.type
_entity_poly.pdbx_seq_one_letter_code
_entity_poly.pdbx_strand_id
1 'polypeptide(L)'
;MQSITAIAHLRSAILYFMDLSEQCGYSVKSQMQLFRSLKPLFANKLIFIVINKIDILRRDQLDAETAAELDELISSTGVETLELSCNTTEGVQEAKNHVSDRLLAHRVSEKVNAGTNSSGVIGSRLADVMARIHVAQPMEVRESFIPEAALGKKKYNKDDPNRPTLSRDLEEANGGAGVFNVDLKADYLLANPEWKYDRIPELLDGKNVYDYVDPDIEAKLQALEEEEEKLDAEGYYDSDEEIDDVETAEIRRKADQIRTRQALIRNETRMRRIKNRAALPRSSIKKPLSQLEDSLDQLGVDTEELQLRGRSQTVTRGRSTTRSRLGTEDSNAMDIDQTPRERLRSKSRARSQPATNRREDGVVDELTRTMAEKQAKLSQRKMNRNARQGEADRHTTASLARHLFSGKRSLGKASHR
;
A
#
# COMPACT_ATOMS: atom_id res chain seq x y z
N MET A 1 66.07 -4.17 -10.07
CA MET A 1 65.63 -2.76 -10.07
C MET A 1 64.32 -2.55 -9.31
N GLN A 2 63.24 -3.27 -9.61
CA GLN A 2 61.93 -3.10 -8.95
C GLN A 2 61.95 -3.26 -7.41
N SER A 3 62.67 -4.27 -6.90
CA SER A 3 62.83 -4.50 -5.45
C SER A 3 63.53 -3.35 -4.75
N ILE A 4 64.62 -2.84 -5.34
CA ILE A 4 65.38 -1.70 -4.81
C ILE A 4 64.52 -0.43 -4.80
N THR A 5 63.75 -0.17 -5.86
CA THR A 5 62.85 0.98 -5.90
C THR A 5 61.73 0.90 -4.86
N ALA A 6 61.19 -0.30 -4.61
CA ALA A 6 60.18 -0.51 -3.58
C ALA A 6 60.77 -0.26 -2.18
N ILE A 7 61.95 -0.81 -1.90
CA ILE A 7 62.66 -0.61 -0.63
C ILE A 7 63.01 0.87 -0.42
N ALA A 8 63.36 1.62 -1.47
CA ALA A 8 63.67 3.04 -1.33
C ALA A 8 62.41 3.89 -1.01
N HIS A 9 61.34 3.75 -1.80
CA HIS A 9 60.23 4.69 -1.78
C HIS A 9 59.08 4.34 -0.83
N LEU A 10 58.88 3.05 -0.48
CA LEU A 10 57.76 2.67 0.39
C LEU A 10 58.06 2.97 1.87
N ARG A 11 57.15 3.67 2.54
CA ARG A 11 57.19 3.91 4.00
C ARG A 11 56.51 2.75 4.75
N SER A 12 57.21 1.63 4.82
CA SER A 12 56.76 0.41 5.50
C SER A 12 57.89 -0.20 6.33
N ALA A 13 57.51 -1.15 7.20
CA ALA A 13 58.47 -2.06 7.82
C ALA A 13 59.05 -2.98 6.74
N ILE A 14 60.31 -3.35 6.91
CA ILE A 14 61.02 -4.26 6.02
C ILE A 14 61.23 -5.56 6.77
N LEU A 15 60.71 -6.65 6.20
CA LEU A 15 60.95 -8.00 6.70
C LEU A 15 62.01 -8.63 5.81
N TYR A 16 63.18 -8.88 6.38
CA TYR A 16 64.27 -9.59 5.73
C TYR A 16 64.16 -11.07 6.08
N PHE A 17 63.68 -11.87 5.13
CA PHE A 17 63.58 -13.32 5.32
C PHE A 17 64.95 -13.97 5.13
N MET A 18 65.38 -14.70 6.15
CA MET A 18 66.61 -15.46 6.18
C MET A 18 66.28 -16.94 6.39
N ASP A 19 66.96 -17.82 5.67
CA ASP A 19 66.79 -19.27 5.77
C ASP A 19 68.10 -19.88 6.30
N LEU A 20 68.03 -20.47 7.50
CA LEU A 20 69.18 -21.10 8.17
C LEU A 20 69.44 -22.53 7.67
N SER A 21 68.53 -23.12 6.88
CA SER A 21 68.64 -24.50 6.42
C SER A 21 69.53 -24.70 5.18
N GLU A 22 70.06 -23.62 4.59
CA GLU A 22 70.85 -23.59 3.34
C GLU A 22 70.18 -24.20 2.09
N GLN A 23 68.92 -24.63 2.19
CA GLN A 23 68.13 -25.18 1.10
C GLN A 23 67.78 -24.14 0.01
N CYS A 24 67.98 -22.85 0.29
CA CYS A 24 67.73 -21.76 -0.66
C CYS A 24 68.84 -21.58 -1.71
N GLY A 25 69.88 -22.43 -1.70
CA GLY A 25 70.99 -22.39 -2.67
C GLY A 25 72.05 -21.32 -2.38
N TYR A 26 71.97 -20.64 -1.22
CA TYR A 26 72.94 -19.64 -0.76
C TYR A 26 73.31 -19.91 0.70
N SER A 27 74.60 -19.79 1.04
CA SER A 27 75.08 -19.96 2.41
C SER A 27 74.60 -18.84 3.33
N VAL A 28 74.52 -19.12 4.63
CA VAL A 28 74.10 -18.13 5.66
C VAL A 28 74.99 -16.88 5.60
N LYS A 29 76.31 -17.04 5.45
CA LYS A 29 77.27 -15.93 5.31
C LYS A 29 76.97 -15.02 4.12
N SER A 30 76.52 -15.59 3.00
CA SER A 30 76.14 -14.82 1.80
C SER A 30 74.88 -14.00 2.03
N GLN A 31 73.89 -14.57 2.75
CA GLN A 31 72.66 -13.85 3.13
C GLN A 31 73.00 -12.67 4.04
N MET A 32 73.89 -12.85 5.01
CA MET A 32 74.33 -11.80 5.93
C MET A 32 75.11 -10.69 5.22
N GLN A 33 75.95 -11.03 4.25
CA GLN A 33 76.64 -10.05 3.42
C GLN A 33 75.67 -9.21 2.58
N LEU A 34 74.62 -9.84 2.03
CA LEU A 34 73.55 -9.12 1.32
C LEU A 34 72.85 -8.13 2.26
N PHE A 35 72.50 -8.54 3.47
CA PHE A 35 71.90 -7.65 4.48
C PHE A 35 72.80 -6.44 4.79
N ARG A 36 74.11 -6.66 4.98
CA ARG A 36 75.10 -5.58 5.21
C ARG A 36 75.17 -4.61 4.02
N SER A 37 75.11 -5.11 2.78
CA SER A 37 75.13 -4.26 1.59
C SER A 37 73.85 -3.44 1.37
N LEU A 38 72.69 -3.96 1.79
CA LEU A 38 71.41 -3.26 1.71
C LEU A 38 71.15 -2.31 2.89
N LYS A 39 71.92 -2.42 3.98
CA LYS A 39 71.79 -1.60 5.20
C LYS A 39 71.63 -0.09 4.95
N PRO A 40 72.38 0.56 4.03
CA PRO A 40 72.22 2.00 3.76
C PRO A 40 70.84 2.38 3.23
N LEU A 41 70.12 1.46 2.58
CA LEU A 41 68.78 1.70 2.03
C LEU A 41 67.68 1.66 3.10
N PHE A 42 67.99 1.20 4.31
CA PHE A 42 67.04 1.03 5.40
C PHE A 42 66.96 2.22 6.36
N ALA A 43 67.61 3.35 6.03
CA ALA A 43 67.57 4.54 6.85
C ALA A 43 66.12 4.98 7.14
N ASN A 44 65.83 5.28 8.41
CA ASN A 44 64.51 5.69 8.93
C ASN A 44 63.37 4.66 8.77
N LYS A 45 63.70 3.36 8.66
CA LYS A 45 62.71 2.27 8.57
C LYS A 45 62.94 1.23 9.67
N LEU A 46 61.86 0.60 10.11
CA LEU A 46 61.90 -0.54 11.02
C LEU A 46 62.29 -1.79 10.23
N ILE A 47 63.26 -2.54 10.76
CA ILE A 47 63.82 -3.73 10.11
C ILE A 47 63.56 -4.93 11.02
N PHE A 48 63.03 -5.99 10.43
CA PHE A 48 62.83 -7.27 11.10
C PHE A 48 63.58 -8.35 10.34
N ILE A 49 64.46 -9.07 11.01
CA ILE A 49 65.08 -10.28 10.47
C ILE A 49 64.15 -11.43 10.82
N VAL A 50 63.62 -12.08 9.80
CA VAL A 50 62.66 -13.18 9.93
C VAL A 50 63.36 -14.47 9.57
N ILE A 51 63.61 -15.30 10.56
CA ILE A 51 64.20 -16.62 10.40
C ILE A 51 63.09 -17.59 10.02
N ASN A 52 63.14 -18.10 8.79
CA ASN A 52 62.20 -19.09 8.27
C ASN A 52 62.78 -20.51 8.41
N LYS A 53 61.89 -21.52 8.43
CA LYS A 53 62.19 -22.95 8.55
C LYS A 53 62.82 -23.39 9.87
N ILE A 54 62.30 -22.85 10.97
CA ILE A 54 62.68 -23.27 12.34
C ILE A 54 62.36 -24.75 12.66
N ASP A 55 61.61 -25.44 11.80
CA ASP A 55 61.33 -26.87 11.88
C ASP A 55 62.54 -27.74 11.56
N ILE A 56 63.51 -27.22 10.79
CA ILE A 56 64.70 -27.95 10.38
C ILE A 56 65.89 -27.58 11.26
N LEU A 57 66.12 -26.27 11.43
CA LEU A 57 67.23 -25.76 12.23
C LEU A 57 66.77 -24.53 13.02
N ARG A 58 66.89 -24.62 14.34
CA ARG A 58 66.59 -23.51 15.26
C ARG A 58 67.84 -22.67 15.51
N ARG A 59 67.63 -21.42 15.93
CA ARG A 59 68.71 -20.48 16.28
C ARG A 59 69.70 -21.05 17.30
N ASP A 60 69.22 -21.85 18.25
CA ASP A 60 70.06 -22.43 19.33
C ASP A 60 71.00 -23.55 18.85
N GLN A 61 70.79 -24.08 17.64
CA GLN A 61 71.58 -25.18 17.06
C GLN A 61 72.61 -24.68 16.04
N LEU A 62 72.80 -23.36 15.95
CA LEU A 62 73.73 -22.75 15.01
C LEU A 62 75.17 -22.78 15.54
N ASP A 63 76.14 -22.83 14.62
CA ASP A 63 77.57 -22.73 14.97
C ASP A 63 77.88 -21.40 15.69
N ALA A 64 78.77 -21.44 16.67
CA ALA A 64 79.12 -20.28 17.49
C ALA A 64 79.64 -19.08 16.68
N GLU A 65 80.31 -19.32 15.54
CA GLU A 65 80.78 -18.26 14.64
C GLU A 65 79.63 -17.54 13.93
N THR A 66 78.66 -18.28 13.37
CA THR A 66 77.54 -17.71 12.63
C THR A 66 76.51 -17.09 13.56
N ALA A 67 76.34 -17.64 14.76
CA ALA A 67 75.55 -17.03 15.83
C ALA A 67 76.12 -15.67 16.25
N ALA A 68 77.45 -15.56 16.41
CA ALA A 68 78.10 -14.29 16.74
C ALA A 68 77.92 -13.24 15.63
N GLU A 69 78.08 -13.61 14.36
CA GLU A 69 77.81 -12.70 13.24
C GLU A 69 76.33 -12.27 13.20
N LEU A 70 75.39 -13.13 13.61
CA LEU A 70 73.96 -12.81 13.65
C LEU A 70 73.65 -11.84 14.79
N ASP A 71 74.24 -12.09 15.96
CA ASP A 71 74.11 -11.23 17.13
C ASP A 71 74.71 -9.84 16.89
N GLU A 72 75.79 -9.72 16.10
CA GLU A 72 76.30 -8.44 15.62
C GLU A 72 75.28 -7.68 14.75
N LEU A 73 74.53 -8.38 13.90
CA LEU A 73 73.50 -7.76 13.07
C LEU A 73 72.31 -7.29 13.91
N ILE A 74 71.92 -8.07 14.91
CA ILE A 74 70.83 -7.77 15.86
C ILE A 74 71.20 -6.59 16.75
N SER A 75 72.46 -6.53 17.20
CA SER A 75 72.98 -5.45 18.04
C SER A 75 73.03 -4.11 17.32
N SER A 76 72.93 -4.11 15.98
CA SER A 76 72.84 -2.87 15.22
C SER A 76 71.45 -2.23 15.39
N THR A 77 71.45 -0.96 15.79
CA THR A 77 70.25 -0.19 16.19
C THR A 77 69.04 -0.40 15.28
N GLY A 78 67.95 -0.90 15.85
CA GLY A 78 66.62 -0.96 15.22
C GLY A 78 66.28 -2.25 14.46
N VAL A 79 67.03 -3.33 14.68
CA VAL A 79 66.79 -4.65 14.09
C VAL A 79 66.26 -5.63 15.14
N GLU A 80 65.08 -6.20 14.92
CA GLU A 80 64.51 -7.25 15.78
C GLU A 80 64.43 -8.57 15.02
N THR A 81 64.68 -9.69 15.70
CA THR A 81 64.55 -11.04 15.12
C THR A 81 63.23 -11.68 15.44
N LEU A 82 62.63 -12.34 14.46
CA LEU A 82 61.41 -13.13 14.58
C LEU A 82 61.64 -14.51 13.97
N GLU A 83 61.10 -15.53 14.61
CA GLU A 83 61.21 -16.92 14.19
C GLU A 83 59.85 -17.40 13.69
N LEU A 84 59.81 -18.04 12.51
CA LEU A 84 58.59 -18.63 11.97
C LEU A 84 58.84 -19.87 11.13
N SER A 85 57.85 -20.76 11.08
CA SER A 85 57.81 -21.88 10.13
C SER A 85 56.51 -21.86 9.35
N CYS A 86 56.63 -21.84 8.02
CA CYS A 86 55.47 -21.92 7.13
C CYS A 86 54.83 -23.31 7.10
N ASN A 87 55.54 -24.36 7.53
CA ASN A 87 55.03 -25.74 7.49
C ASN A 87 54.21 -26.06 8.73
N THR A 88 54.71 -25.70 9.92
CA THR A 88 53.98 -25.90 11.18
C THR A 88 52.99 -24.77 11.49
N THR A 89 53.01 -23.70 10.70
CA THR A 89 52.26 -22.43 10.91
C THR A 89 52.60 -21.72 12.22
N GLU A 90 53.65 -22.17 12.90
CA GLU A 90 54.14 -21.61 14.15
C GLU A 90 54.83 -20.26 13.89
N GLY A 91 54.55 -19.28 14.75
CA GLY A 91 55.17 -17.94 14.68
C GLY A 91 54.66 -17.02 13.57
N VAL A 92 53.89 -17.52 12.58
CA VAL A 92 53.43 -16.69 11.45
C VAL A 92 52.51 -15.55 11.88
N GLN A 93 51.51 -15.85 12.71
CA GLN A 93 50.56 -14.84 13.19
C GLN A 93 51.20 -13.90 14.22
N GLU A 94 52.08 -14.42 15.05
CA GLU A 94 52.81 -13.64 16.05
C GLU A 94 53.77 -12.64 15.39
N ALA A 95 54.57 -13.08 14.43
CA ALA A 95 55.45 -12.21 13.65
C ALA A 95 54.65 -11.11 12.94
N LYS A 96 53.50 -11.45 12.36
CA LYS A 96 52.60 -10.46 11.73
C LYS A 96 52.12 -9.41 12.73
N ASN A 97 51.62 -9.82 13.89
CA ASN A 97 51.10 -8.91 14.91
C ASN A 97 52.22 -8.02 15.44
N HIS A 98 53.38 -8.59 15.77
CA HIS A 98 54.53 -7.87 16.31
C HIS A 98 55.05 -6.79 15.35
N VAL A 99 55.23 -7.13 14.06
CA VAL A 99 55.64 -6.16 13.04
C VAL A 99 54.59 -5.06 12.87
N SER A 100 53.31 -5.42 12.89
CA SER A 100 52.20 -4.47 12.75
C SER A 100 52.15 -3.49 13.90
N ASP A 101 52.28 -3.96 15.15
CA ASP A 101 52.22 -3.14 16.36
C ASP A 101 53.41 -2.19 16.46
N ARG A 102 54.62 -2.66 16.15
CA ARG A 102 55.82 -1.81 16.08
C ARG A 102 55.69 -0.73 15.02
N LEU A 103 55.20 -1.09 13.84
CA LEU A 103 54.95 -0.14 12.76
C LEU A 103 53.86 0.87 13.13
N LEU A 104 52.80 0.44 13.82
CA LEU A 104 51.77 1.33 14.33
C LEU A 104 52.33 2.30 15.36
N ALA A 105 53.16 1.83 16.30
CA ALA A 105 53.79 2.70 17.30
C ALA A 105 54.65 3.78 16.65
N HIS A 106 55.45 3.43 15.63
CA HIS A 106 56.25 4.39 14.88
C HIS A 106 55.38 5.36 14.07
N ARG A 107 54.29 4.90 13.45
CA ARG A 107 53.37 5.77 12.71
C ARG A 107 52.60 6.71 13.62
N VAL A 108 52.23 6.26 14.81
CA VAL A 108 51.57 7.08 15.83
C VAL A 108 52.54 8.15 16.33
N SER A 109 53.79 7.81 16.62
CA SER A 109 54.79 8.81 17.04
C SER A 109 55.08 9.82 15.93
N GLU A 110 55.23 9.39 14.67
CA GLU A 110 55.35 10.30 13.52
C GLU A 110 54.13 11.21 13.38
N LYS A 111 52.92 10.68 13.57
CA LYS A 111 51.67 11.45 13.46
C LYS A 111 51.50 12.46 14.59
N VAL A 112 51.91 12.10 15.81
CA VAL A 112 51.94 13.01 16.96
C VAL A 112 52.96 14.11 16.69
N ASN A 113 54.19 13.75 16.33
CA ASN A 113 55.27 14.71 16.04
C ASN A 113 54.91 15.65 14.87
N ALA A 114 54.28 15.15 13.81
CA ALA A 114 53.80 15.96 12.69
C ALA A 114 52.58 16.83 13.04
N GLY A 115 51.83 16.44 14.07
CA GLY A 115 50.66 17.15 14.57
C GLY A 115 50.97 18.16 15.68
N THR A 116 52.17 18.15 16.25
CA THR A 116 52.63 19.08 17.29
C THR A 116 53.62 20.09 16.73
N ASN A 117 53.34 21.38 16.89
CA ASN A 117 54.32 22.42 16.54
C ASN A 117 55.48 22.45 17.55
N SER A 118 56.60 23.09 17.20
CA SER A 118 57.78 23.23 18.08
C SER A 118 57.48 23.89 19.44
N SER A 119 56.36 24.62 19.55
CA SER A 119 55.85 25.21 20.79
C SER A 119 54.95 24.29 21.62
N GLY A 120 54.78 23.01 21.24
CA GLY A 120 53.94 22.04 21.94
C GLY A 120 52.43 22.19 21.70
N VAL A 121 52.01 23.13 20.84
CA VAL A 121 50.60 23.33 20.50
C VAL A 121 50.14 22.29 19.47
N ILE A 122 49.05 21.60 19.79
CA ILE A 122 48.41 20.57 18.97
C ILE A 122 47.75 21.25 17.75
N GLY A 123 48.13 20.83 16.54
CA GLY A 123 47.55 21.30 15.29
C GLY A 123 46.11 20.84 15.10
N SER A 124 45.34 21.56 14.27
CA SER A 124 43.90 21.35 14.08
C SER A 124 43.52 19.91 13.70
N ARG A 125 44.31 19.26 12.84
CA ARG A 125 44.06 17.86 12.41
C ARG A 125 44.23 16.84 13.55
N LEU A 126 45.17 17.07 14.46
CA LEU A 126 45.38 16.19 15.60
C LEU A 126 44.31 16.46 16.67
N ALA A 127 43.88 17.71 16.84
CA ALA A 127 42.78 18.08 17.72
C ALA A 127 41.45 17.41 17.31
N ASP A 128 41.11 17.38 16.01
CA ASP A 128 39.92 16.68 15.51
C ASP A 128 39.95 15.18 15.81
N VAL A 129 41.13 14.56 15.71
CA VAL A 129 41.32 13.13 16.02
C VAL A 129 41.23 12.91 17.53
N MET A 130 41.82 13.79 18.33
CA MET A 130 41.73 13.72 19.79
C MET A 130 40.30 13.87 20.30
N ALA A 131 39.48 14.72 19.67
CA ALA A 131 38.06 14.82 19.98
C ALA A 131 37.29 13.51 19.76
N ARG A 132 37.70 12.68 18.76
CA ARG A 132 37.10 11.35 18.52
C ARG A 132 37.62 10.27 19.47
N ILE A 133 38.87 10.38 19.91
CA ILE A 133 39.49 9.44 20.86
C ILE A 133 38.99 9.73 22.28
N HIS A 134 38.65 10.98 22.58
CA HIS A 134 38.15 11.38 23.88
C HIS A 134 36.79 10.73 24.17
N VAL A 135 36.78 9.78 25.12
CA VAL A 135 35.57 9.17 25.65
C VAL A 135 35.08 10.04 26.80
N ALA A 136 33.89 10.63 26.65
CA ALA A 136 33.26 11.43 27.69
C ALA A 136 32.92 10.55 28.91
N GLN A 137 33.28 11.02 30.10
CA GLN A 137 32.97 10.33 31.36
C GLN A 137 31.68 10.93 31.95
N PRO A 138 30.64 10.11 32.23
CA PRO A 138 29.41 10.60 32.83
C PRO A 138 29.65 11.02 34.29
N MET A 139 29.02 12.14 34.70
CA MET A 139 29.12 12.66 36.08
C MET A 139 28.27 11.87 37.08
N GLU A 140 27.22 11.21 36.60
CA GLU A 140 26.31 10.37 37.41
C GLU A 140 26.14 9.01 36.73
N VAL A 141 26.18 7.94 37.54
CA VAL A 141 26.01 6.57 37.05
C VAL A 141 24.54 6.19 37.14
N ARG A 142 23.91 5.93 35.99
CA ARG A 142 22.60 5.27 35.92
C ARG A 142 22.82 3.78 35.72
N GLU A 143 22.16 2.96 36.54
CA GLU A 143 22.26 1.51 36.44
C GLU A 143 21.64 1.01 35.12
N SER A 144 22.32 0.05 34.48
CA SER A 144 21.78 -0.64 33.31
C SER A 144 20.85 -1.77 33.76
N PHE A 145 19.58 -1.72 33.39
CA PHE A 145 18.65 -2.82 33.69
C PHE A 145 18.71 -3.88 32.58
N ILE A 146 19.44 -4.96 32.83
CA ILE A 146 19.48 -6.15 31.97
C ILE A 146 18.73 -7.26 32.72
N PRO A 147 17.58 -7.75 32.20
CA PRO A 147 16.87 -8.85 32.82
C PRO A 147 17.74 -10.11 32.94
N GLU A 148 17.64 -10.83 34.06
CA GLU A 148 18.41 -12.08 34.29
C GLU A 148 18.15 -13.13 33.21
N ALA A 149 16.93 -13.17 32.66
CA ALA A 149 16.56 -14.03 31.55
C ALA A 149 17.39 -13.79 30.28
N ALA A 150 17.87 -12.56 30.05
CA ALA A 150 18.74 -12.25 28.92
C ALA A 150 20.19 -12.68 29.18
N LEU A 151 20.68 -12.54 30.41
CA LEU A 151 22.03 -12.96 30.82
C LEU A 151 22.19 -14.48 30.79
N GLY A 152 21.16 -15.23 31.23
CA GLY A 152 21.16 -16.69 31.21
C GLY A 152 20.86 -17.31 29.85
N LYS A 153 20.52 -16.51 28.83
CA LYS A 153 20.13 -17.04 27.51
C LYS A 153 21.35 -17.60 26.79
N LYS A 154 21.30 -18.89 26.46
CA LYS A 154 22.34 -19.53 25.63
C LYS A 154 22.42 -18.83 24.27
N LYS A 155 23.64 -18.58 23.80
CA LYS A 155 23.88 -18.02 22.47
C LYS A 155 23.27 -18.95 21.43
N TYR A 156 22.51 -18.40 20.51
CA TYR A 156 21.90 -19.17 19.45
C TYR A 156 22.97 -19.71 18.49
N ASN A 157 22.90 -21.01 18.23
CA ASN A 157 23.72 -21.70 17.25
C ASN A 157 22.80 -22.48 16.31
N LYS A 158 23.01 -22.32 15.01
CA LYS A 158 22.15 -22.91 13.98
C LYS A 158 22.37 -24.42 13.86
N ASP A 159 23.59 -24.87 14.10
CA ASP A 159 24.02 -26.25 13.87
C ASP A 159 23.72 -27.17 15.06
N ASP A 160 23.25 -26.63 16.19
CA ASP A 160 22.91 -27.42 17.37
C ASP A 160 21.53 -28.12 17.19
N PRO A 161 21.44 -29.46 17.37
CA PRO A 161 20.19 -30.20 17.21
C PRO A 161 19.10 -29.82 18.23
N ASN A 162 19.50 -29.42 19.44
CA ASN A 162 18.59 -29.03 20.52
C ASN A 162 18.35 -27.51 20.55
N ARG A 163 18.44 -26.83 19.41
CA ARG A 163 18.15 -25.40 19.33
C ARG A 163 16.66 -25.13 19.57
N PRO A 164 16.30 -23.99 20.18
CA PRO A 164 14.89 -23.58 20.24
C PRO A 164 14.35 -23.43 18.81
N THR A 165 13.17 -23.98 18.57
CA THR A 165 12.46 -23.84 17.29
C THR A 165 12.11 -22.38 17.07
N LEU A 166 12.64 -21.77 16.01
CA LEU A 166 12.23 -20.42 15.61
C LEU A 166 10.93 -20.48 14.82
N SER A 167 10.19 -19.37 14.80
CA SER A 167 9.01 -19.21 13.96
C SER A 167 9.31 -19.45 12.48
N ARG A 168 10.54 -19.16 12.02
CA ARG A 168 10.99 -19.49 10.67
C ARG A 168 11.06 -21.00 10.40
N ASP A 169 11.51 -21.79 11.36
CA ASP A 169 11.57 -23.26 11.21
C ASP A 169 10.13 -23.83 11.14
N LEU A 170 9.19 -23.24 11.89
CA LEU A 170 7.76 -23.58 11.84
C LEU A 170 7.12 -23.20 10.51
N GLU A 171 7.49 -22.04 9.96
CA GLU A 171 7.03 -21.58 8.64
C GLU A 171 7.51 -22.54 7.54
N GLU A 172 8.79 -22.93 7.56
CA GLU A 172 9.36 -23.87 6.59
C GLU A 172 8.68 -25.26 6.68
N ALA A 173 8.34 -25.72 7.89
CA ALA A 173 7.63 -27.00 8.08
C ALA A 173 6.18 -26.98 7.58
N ASN A 174 5.48 -25.84 7.69
CA ASN A 174 4.05 -25.70 7.39
C ASN A 174 3.75 -25.17 5.96
N GLY A 175 4.69 -25.31 5.02
CA GLY A 175 4.48 -24.97 3.61
C GLY A 175 5.20 -23.71 3.13
N GLY A 176 6.07 -23.12 3.95
CA GLY A 176 6.98 -22.04 3.57
C GLY A 176 6.32 -20.68 3.38
N ALA A 177 7.14 -19.74 2.92
CA ALA A 177 6.77 -18.35 2.76
C ALA A 177 5.64 -18.18 1.74
N GLY A 178 4.47 -17.75 2.22
CA GLY A 178 3.29 -17.43 1.42
C GLY A 178 2.13 -18.41 1.54
N VAL A 179 2.35 -19.62 2.08
CA VAL A 179 1.26 -20.57 2.40
C VAL A 179 0.98 -20.58 3.89
N PHE A 180 2.03 -20.45 4.72
CA PHE A 180 1.88 -20.42 6.17
C PHE A 180 1.16 -19.14 6.61
N ASN A 181 0.06 -19.31 7.35
CA ASN A 181 -0.64 -18.22 8.01
C ASN A 181 -0.23 -18.17 9.49
N VAL A 182 0.40 -17.07 9.90
CA VAL A 182 0.87 -16.88 11.27
C VAL A 182 -0.33 -16.62 12.17
N ASP A 183 -0.52 -17.46 13.18
CA ASP A 183 -1.52 -17.22 14.22
C ASP A 183 -1.02 -16.13 15.18
N LEU A 184 -1.54 -14.91 15.00
CA LEU A 184 -1.20 -13.76 15.85
C LEU A 184 -1.69 -13.92 17.30
N LYS A 185 -2.72 -14.74 17.51
CA LYS A 185 -3.31 -14.95 18.83
C LYS A 185 -2.52 -15.96 19.65
N ALA A 186 -1.70 -16.81 19.02
CA ALA A 186 -0.99 -17.93 19.65
C ALA A 186 -0.04 -17.55 20.80
N ASP A 187 0.44 -16.31 20.89
CA ASP A 187 1.39 -15.87 21.93
C ASP A 187 0.73 -14.98 23.01
N TYR A 188 -0.59 -14.81 22.99
CA TYR A 188 -1.28 -13.99 23.99
C TYR A 188 -1.27 -14.66 25.37
N LEU A 189 -0.99 -13.84 26.39
CA LEU A 189 -1.06 -14.18 27.81
C LEU A 189 -2.37 -13.62 28.37
N LEU A 190 -3.37 -14.48 28.50
CA LEU A 190 -4.68 -14.15 29.06
C LEU A 190 -4.86 -14.89 30.39
N ALA A 191 -5.77 -14.40 31.24
CA ALA A 191 -6.12 -15.06 32.50
C ALA A 191 -6.60 -16.51 32.28
N ASN A 192 -7.44 -16.71 31.25
CA ASN A 192 -7.90 -18.02 30.81
C ASN A 192 -7.38 -18.30 29.39
N PRO A 193 -6.69 -19.44 29.15
CA PRO A 193 -6.15 -19.78 27.85
C PRO A 193 -7.24 -20.17 26.83
N GLU A 194 -8.44 -20.54 27.29
CA GLU A 194 -9.55 -20.96 26.43
C GLU A 194 -10.08 -19.81 25.56
N TRP A 195 -10.14 -18.61 26.12
CA TRP A 195 -10.70 -17.42 25.43
C TRP A 195 -9.73 -16.77 24.44
N LYS A 196 -8.56 -17.38 24.24
CA LYS A 196 -7.52 -16.88 23.33
C LYS A 196 -8.00 -16.75 21.90
N TYR A 197 -8.90 -17.63 21.48
CA TYR A 197 -9.43 -17.66 20.12
C TYR A 197 -10.76 -16.94 19.94
N ASP A 198 -11.33 -16.38 21.01
CA ASP A 198 -12.61 -15.71 20.96
C ASP A 198 -12.55 -14.47 20.06
N ARG A 199 -13.68 -14.17 19.42
CA ARG A 199 -13.84 -13.02 18.51
C ARG A 199 -14.46 -11.88 19.29
N ILE A 200 -13.69 -10.80 19.47
CA ILE A 200 -14.16 -9.58 20.12
C ILE A 200 -15.09 -8.84 19.14
N PRO A 201 -16.35 -8.53 19.51
CA PRO A 201 -17.20 -7.68 18.71
C PRO A 201 -16.62 -6.25 18.66
N GLU A 202 -16.46 -5.70 17.45
CA GLU A 202 -15.90 -4.35 17.28
C GLU A 202 -16.99 -3.27 17.24
N LEU A 203 -18.14 -3.59 16.64
CA LEU A 203 -19.24 -2.67 16.39
C LEU A 203 -20.57 -3.27 16.87
N LEU A 204 -21.36 -2.47 17.59
CA LEU A 204 -22.72 -2.79 17.99
C LEU A 204 -23.61 -1.57 17.68
N ASP A 205 -24.64 -1.73 16.84
CA ASP A 205 -25.63 -0.70 16.47
C ASP A 205 -25.03 0.67 16.10
N GLY A 206 -23.92 0.65 15.35
CA GLY A 206 -23.24 1.87 14.88
C GLY A 206 -22.34 2.54 15.91
N LYS A 207 -22.19 1.96 17.11
CA LYS A 207 -21.25 2.37 18.15
C LYS A 207 -20.10 1.37 18.25
N ASN A 208 -18.88 1.86 18.52
CA ASN A 208 -17.73 0.99 18.73
C ASN A 208 -17.76 0.42 20.14
N VAL A 209 -17.49 -0.88 20.29
CA VAL A 209 -17.48 -1.53 21.60
C VAL A 209 -16.30 -1.07 22.46
N TYR A 210 -15.14 -0.81 21.85
CA TYR A 210 -13.93 -0.36 22.57
C TYR A 210 -14.11 0.96 23.33
N ASP A 211 -15.03 1.81 22.89
CA ASP A 211 -15.31 3.08 23.56
C ASP A 211 -16.04 2.87 24.91
N TYR A 212 -16.59 1.67 25.13
CA TYR A 212 -17.33 1.27 26.33
C TYR A 212 -16.64 0.16 27.13
N VAL A 213 -15.36 -0.15 26.87
CA VAL A 213 -14.62 -1.16 27.67
C VAL A 213 -13.95 -0.48 28.87
N ASP A 214 -14.63 -0.52 30.01
CA ASP A 214 -14.13 -0.04 31.29
C ASP A 214 -14.19 -1.15 32.36
N PRO A 215 -13.22 -1.22 33.30
CA PRO A 215 -13.27 -2.19 34.40
C PRO A 215 -14.46 -1.97 35.35
N ASP A 216 -14.96 -0.72 35.45
CA ASP A 216 -16.01 -0.32 36.39
C ASP A 216 -17.35 0.00 35.69
N ILE A 217 -17.62 -0.60 34.52
CA ILE A 217 -18.82 -0.28 33.72
C ILE A 217 -20.14 -0.60 34.44
N GLU A 218 -20.19 -1.69 35.19
CA GLU A 218 -21.40 -2.11 35.93
C GLU A 218 -21.79 -1.09 37.00
N ALA A 219 -20.81 -0.50 37.69
CA ALA A 219 -21.06 0.54 38.69
C ALA A 219 -21.61 1.83 38.06
N LYS A 220 -21.11 2.22 36.89
CA LYS A 220 -21.62 3.37 36.13
C LYS A 220 -23.04 3.13 35.60
N LEU A 221 -23.31 1.90 35.15
CA LEU A 221 -24.61 1.51 34.64
C LEU A 221 -25.66 1.51 35.76
N GLN A 222 -25.34 0.96 36.93
CA GLN A 222 -26.23 0.99 38.09
C GLN A 222 -26.57 2.42 38.52
N ALA A 223 -25.60 3.34 38.53
CA ALA A 223 -25.86 4.74 38.85
C ALA A 223 -26.80 5.42 37.84
N LEU A 224 -26.72 5.03 36.55
CA LEU A 224 -27.57 5.55 35.48
C LEU A 224 -29.00 4.97 35.59
N GLU A 225 -29.15 3.69 35.88
CA GLU A 225 -30.45 3.06 36.15
C GLU A 225 -31.16 3.72 37.34
N GLU A 226 -30.45 4.04 38.43
CA GLU A 226 -30.99 4.78 39.57
C GLU A 226 -31.40 6.23 39.24
N GLU A 227 -30.79 6.84 38.22
CA GLU A 227 -31.20 8.15 37.69
C GLU A 227 -32.44 8.03 36.79
N GLU A 228 -32.50 7.03 35.92
CA GLU A 228 -33.69 6.77 35.07
C GLU A 228 -34.91 6.40 35.91
N GLU A 229 -34.77 5.56 36.93
CA GLU A 229 -35.90 5.22 37.84
C GLU A 229 -36.47 6.46 38.55
N LYS A 230 -35.63 7.44 38.88
CA LYS A 230 -36.09 8.72 39.46
C LYS A 230 -36.83 9.55 38.43
N LEU A 231 -36.33 9.63 37.19
CA LEU A 231 -36.97 10.38 36.11
C LEU A 231 -38.32 9.77 35.71
N ASP A 232 -38.41 8.43 35.70
CA ASP A 232 -39.65 7.69 35.48
C ASP A 232 -40.65 7.94 36.61
N ALA A 233 -40.21 7.91 37.87
CA ALA A 233 -41.06 8.21 39.01
C ALA A 233 -41.57 9.66 39.03
N GLU A 234 -40.79 10.60 38.46
CA GLU A 234 -41.20 11.99 38.25
C GLU A 234 -42.17 12.17 37.06
N GLY A 235 -42.43 11.11 36.28
CA GLY A 235 -43.35 11.12 35.14
C GLY A 235 -42.78 11.83 33.90
N TYR A 236 -41.45 11.93 33.76
CA TYR A 236 -40.82 12.63 32.63
C TYR A 236 -41.12 12.00 31.26
N TYR A 237 -41.38 10.68 31.24
CA TYR A 237 -41.67 9.92 30.03
C TYR A 237 -43.16 9.64 29.78
N ASP A 238 -44.07 10.18 30.60
CA ASP A 238 -45.50 10.10 30.33
C ASP A 238 -45.86 11.03 29.16
N SER A 239 -45.68 10.52 27.94
CA SER A 239 -46.15 11.14 26.71
C SER A 239 -47.61 10.80 26.44
N ASP A 240 -48.47 10.98 27.45
CA ASP A 240 -49.90 10.84 27.24
C ASP A 240 -50.37 12.01 26.38
N GLU A 241 -50.42 11.78 25.06
CA GLU A 241 -51.13 12.64 24.12
C GLU A 241 -52.60 12.65 24.55
N GLU A 242 -53.05 13.78 25.08
CA GLU A 242 -54.43 14.07 25.36
C GLU A 242 -55.28 13.72 24.12
N ILE A 243 -56.18 12.76 24.25
CA ILE A 243 -57.00 12.27 23.13
C ILE A 243 -57.80 13.43 22.57
N ASP A 244 -57.41 13.88 21.37
CA ASP A 244 -58.07 14.90 20.57
C ASP A 244 -59.60 14.66 20.54
N ASP A 245 -60.40 15.65 20.95
CA ASP A 245 -61.87 15.60 20.93
C ASP A 245 -62.40 15.17 19.54
N VAL A 246 -63.52 14.45 19.50
CA VAL A 246 -64.13 13.92 18.25
C VAL A 246 -64.26 14.98 17.15
N GLU A 247 -64.54 16.23 17.54
CA GLU A 247 -64.65 17.37 16.61
C GLU A 247 -63.30 17.72 15.94
N THR A 248 -62.19 17.71 16.68
CA THR A 248 -60.86 18.01 16.11
C THR A 248 -60.39 16.90 15.16
N ALA A 249 -60.69 15.63 15.47
CA ALA A 249 -60.42 14.50 14.59
C ALA A 249 -61.22 14.60 13.27
N GLU A 250 -62.48 15.01 13.34
CA GLU A 250 -63.30 15.25 12.14
C GLU A 250 -62.78 16.41 11.30
N ILE A 251 -62.36 17.51 11.92
CA ILE A 251 -61.78 18.66 11.23
C ILE A 251 -60.50 18.23 10.49
N ARG A 252 -59.64 17.43 11.12
CA ARG A 252 -58.40 16.92 10.49
C ARG A 252 -58.72 16.03 9.28
N ARG A 253 -59.69 15.10 9.41
CA ARG A 253 -60.14 14.25 8.28
C ARG A 253 -60.70 15.05 7.12
N LYS A 254 -61.58 16.02 7.39
CA LYS A 254 -62.14 16.92 6.36
C LYS A 254 -61.04 17.77 5.71
N ALA A 255 -60.08 18.26 6.50
CA ALA A 255 -58.93 19.02 5.99
C ALA A 255 -58.06 18.18 5.03
N ASP A 256 -57.81 16.91 5.33
CA ASP A 256 -57.03 16.02 4.46
C ASP A 256 -57.77 15.66 3.17
N GLN A 257 -59.09 15.47 3.23
CA GLN A 257 -59.92 15.32 2.02
C GLN A 257 -59.86 16.57 1.13
N ILE A 258 -59.86 17.76 1.72
CA ILE A 258 -59.72 19.02 0.96
C ILE A 258 -58.32 19.11 0.34
N ARG A 259 -57.25 18.82 1.10
CA ARG A 259 -55.87 18.87 0.61
C ARG A 259 -55.63 17.89 -0.54
N THR A 260 -56.12 16.65 -0.41
CA THR A 260 -56.02 15.62 -1.47
C THR A 260 -56.77 16.06 -2.72
N ARG A 261 -58.00 16.57 -2.59
CA ARG A 261 -58.78 17.08 -3.72
C ARG A 261 -58.11 18.29 -4.39
N GLN A 262 -57.56 19.24 -3.61
CA GLN A 262 -56.80 20.37 -4.16
C GLN A 262 -55.53 19.91 -4.91
N ALA A 263 -54.83 18.91 -4.39
CA ALA A 263 -53.65 18.34 -5.06
C ALA A 263 -54.03 17.67 -6.38
N LEU A 264 -55.13 16.91 -6.42
CA LEU A 264 -55.65 16.31 -7.66
C LEU A 264 -56.00 17.37 -8.70
N ILE A 265 -56.68 18.46 -8.32
CA ILE A 265 -57.00 19.58 -9.23
C ILE A 265 -55.72 20.24 -9.74
N ARG A 266 -54.72 20.45 -8.89
CA ARG A 266 -53.42 21.03 -9.30
C ARG A 266 -52.67 20.12 -10.27
N ASN A 267 -52.71 18.81 -10.05
CA ASN A 267 -52.10 17.83 -10.95
C ASN A 267 -52.83 17.79 -12.30
N GLU A 268 -54.16 17.76 -12.28
CA GLU A 268 -54.98 17.76 -13.49
C GLU A 268 -54.76 19.03 -14.32
N THR A 269 -54.73 20.20 -13.69
CA THR A 269 -54.46 21.48 -14.38
C THR A 269 -53.04 21.54 -14.95
N ARG A 270 -52.05 20.99 -14.26
CA ARG A 270 -50.67 20.89 -14.77
C ARG A 270 -50.58 19.97 -15.98
N MET A 271 -51.30 18.84 -15.98
CA MET A 271 -51.37 17.91 -17.12
C MET A 271 -52.12 18.51 -18.31
N ARG A 272 -53.18 19.30 -18.06
CA ARG A 272 -53.95 19.99 -19.11
C ARG A 272 -53.20 21.17 -19.73
N ARG A 273 -52.20 21.75 -19.04
CA ARG A 273 -51.42 22.89 -19.55
C ARG A 273 -50.29 22.45 -20.47
N ILE A 274 -50.53 22.45 -21.77
CA ILE A 274 -49.54 22.11 -22.79
C ILE A 274 -48.68 23.34 -23.10
N LYS A 275 -47.35 23.27 -22.94
CA LYS A 275 -46.42 24.40 -23.22
C LYS A 275 -46.07 24.56 -24.71
N ASN A 276 -46.31 23.54 -25.52
CA ASN A 276 -45.79 23.47 -26.89
C ASN A 276 -46.87 23.63 -27.98
N ARG A 277 -48.15 23.89 -27.62
CA ARG A 277 -49.24 24.23 -28.56
C ARG A 277 -50.36 24.98 -27.84
N ALA A 278 -51.13 25.78 -28.58
CA ALA A 278 -52.32 26.44 -28.05
C ALA A 278 -53.40 25.41 -27.66
N ALA A 279 -54.12 25.67 -26.56
CA ALA A 279 -55.26 24.84 -26.17
C ALA A 279 -56.40 25.01 -27.19
N LEU A 280 -57.00 23.89 -27.61
CA LEU A 280 -58.16 23.92 -28.51
C LEU A 280 -59.36 24.55 -27.79
N PRO A 281 -60.15 25.43 -28.45
CA PRO A 281 -61.32 26.04 -27.84
C PRO A 281 -62.38 24.97 -27.53
N ARG A 282 -63.08 25.11 -26.40
CA ARG A 282 -64.09 24.13 -25.96
C ARG A 282 -65.25 23.98 -26.95
N SER A 283 -65.52 25.01 -27.77
CA SER A 283 -66.58 24.99 -28.79
C SER A 283 -66.32 24.03 -29.95
N SER A 284 -65.06 23.71 -30.25
CA SER A 284 -64.71 22.77 -31.33
C SER A 284 -64.52 21.33 -30.85
N ILE A 285 -64.43 21.11 -29.53
CA ILE A 285 -64.26 19.79 -28.93
C ILE A 285 -65.64 19.21 -28.59
N LYS A 286 -65.99 18.08 -29.22
CA LYS A 286 -67.18 17.31 -28.84
C LYS A 286 -66.89 16.50 -27.59
N LYS A 287 -67.68 16.70 -26.53
CA LYS A 287 -67.62 15.88 -25.31
C LYS A 287 -68.73 14.84 -25.31
N PRO A 288 -68.49 13.61 -24.85
CA PRO A 288 -69.54 12.64 -24.63
C PRO A 288 -70.44 13.11 -23.50
N LEU A 289 -71.73 12.79 -23.60
CA LEU A 289 -72.75 13.19 -22.63
C LEU A 289 -72.49 12.53 -21.26
N SER A 290 -71.98 11.30 -21.23
CA SER A 290 -71.63 10.58 -19.99
C SER A 290 -70.62 11.32 -19.11
N GLN A 291 -69.55 11.88 -19.69
CA GLN A 291 -68.55 12.62 -18.91
C GLN A 291 -69.11 13.90 -18.27
N LEU A 292 -70.18 14.46 -18.85
CA LEU A 292 -70.84 15.63 -18.28
C LEU A 292 -71.75 15.19 -17.13
N GLU A 293 -72.53 14.11 -17.32
CA GLU A 293 -73.38 13.52 -16.29
C GLU A 293 -72.56 13.14 -15.05
N ASP A 294 -71.49 12.36 -15.22
CA ASP A 294 -70.63 11.92 -14.11
C ASP A 294 -70.07 13.11 -13.30
N SER A 295 -69.80 14.25 -13.97
CA SER A 295 -69.29 15.46 -13.30
C SER A 295 -70.36 16.25 -12.56
N LEU A 296 -71.61 16.22 -13.03
CA LEU A 296 -72.75 16.89 -12.38
C LEU A 296 -73.29 16.06 -11.22
N ASP A 297 -73.28 14.74 -11.37
CA ASP A 297 -73.63 13.80 -10.30
C ASP A 297 -72.64 13.90 -9.13
N GLN A 298 -71.33 14.00 -9.43
CA GLN A 298 -70.31 14.32 -8.41
C GLN A 298 -70.50 15.69 -7.72
N LEU A 299 -71.24 16.61 -8.33
CA LEU A 299 -71.61 17.91 -7.75
C LEU A 299 -72.99 17.89 -7.08
N GLY A 300 -73.74 16.79 -7.18
CA GLY A 300 -75.06 16.60 -6.59
C GLY A 300 -76.21 17.27 -7.34
N VAL A 301 -76.09 17.47 -8.65
CA VAL A 301 -77.16 18.02 -9.50
C VAL A 301 -77.85 16.89 -10.24
N ASP A 302 -79.19 16.86 -10.20
CA ASP A 302 -79.99 15.85 -10.88
C ASP A 302 -79.90 15.99 -12.43
N THR A 303 -79.73 14.87 -13.13
CA THR A 303 -79.39 14.82 -14.57
C THR A 303 -80.51 14.25 -15.46
N GLU A 304 -81.66 13.88 -14.88
CA GLU A 304 -82.78 13.26 -15.61
C GLU A 304 -83.30 14.12 -16.78
N GLU A 305 -83.40 15.45 -16.61
CA GLU A 305 -83.85 16.36 -17.68
C GLU A 305 -82.87 16.46 -18.86
N LEU A 306 -81.57 16.28 -18.61
CA LEU A 306 -80.53 16.33 -19.64
C LEU A 306 -80.52 15.06 -20.50
N GLN A 307 -80.82 13.91 -19.91
CA GLN A 307 -80.93 12.62 -20.60
C GLN A 307 -82.06 12.62 -21.64
N LEU A 308 -83.21 13.22 -21.29
CA LEU A 308 -84.36 13.34 -22.18
C LEU A 308 -84.03 14.15 -23.44
N ARG A 309 -83.23 15.22 -23.28
CA ARG A 309 -82.79 16.06 -24.40
C ARG A 309 -81.80 15.34 -25.32
N GLY A 310 -80.84 14.59 -24.76
CA GLY A 310 -79.84 13.82 -25.52
C GLY A 310 -80.45 12.71 -26.37
N ARG A 311 -81.42 11.97 -25.84
CA ARG A 311 -82.11 10.89 -26.56
C ARG A 311 -82.90 11.39 -27.78
N SER A 312 -83.47 12.59 -27.70
CA SER A 312 -84.29 13.17 -28.79
C SER A 312 -83.52 13.49 -30.08
N GLN A 313 -82.19 13.68 -30.02
CA GLN A 313 -81.36 14.01 -31.20
C GLN A 313 -80.74 12.79 -31.91
N THR A 314 -80.75 11.61 -31.28
CA THR A 314 -80.03 10.41 -31.78
C THR A 314 -80.80 9.55 -32.77
N VAL A 315 -82.09 9.79 -33.02
CA VAL A 315 -82.95 8.83 -33.75
C VAL A 315 -83.04 9.07 -35.26
N THR A 316 -82.54 10.19 -35.80
CA THR A 316 -82.80 10.57 -37.21
C THR A 316 -81.56 10.98 -38.00
N ARG A 317 -80.61 10.06 -38.24
CA ARG A 317 -79.78 10.05 -39.47
C ARG A 317 -78.89 8.81 -39.61
N GLY A 318 -79.24 7.96 -40.59
CA GLY A 318 -78.24 7.28 -41.44
C GLY A 318 -77.64 5.96 -40.94
N ARG A 319 -78.46 4.92 -40.74
CA ARG A 319 -77.98 3.53 -40.88
C ARG A 319 -77.69 3.32 -42.37
N SER A 320 -76.41 3.21 -42.75
CA SER A 320 -76.02 3.06 -44.16
C SER A 320 -76.51 1.71 -44.70
N THR A 321 -77.35 1.76 -45.74
CA THR A 321 -77.72 0.64 -46.60
C THR A 321 -76.61 0.42 -47.63
N THR A 322 -75.73 -0.54 -47.32
CA THR A 322 -74.76 -1.24 -48.19
C THR A 322 -74.49 -0.74 -49.62
N ARG A 323 -73.21 -0.46 -49.93
CA ARG A 323 -72.54 -0.93 -51.16
C ARG A 323 -71.03 -1.06 -50.95
N SER A 324 -70.59 -2.30 -51.14
CA SER A 324 -69.26 -2.87 -50.98
C SER A 324 -68.29 -2.49 -52.10
N ARG A 325 -67.05 -2.13 -51.73
CA ARG A 325 -65.82 -2.50 -52.45
C ARG A 325 -64.92 -3.28 -51.50
N LEU A 326 -65.38 -4.46 -51.12
CA LEU A 326 -64.62 -5.61 -50.64
C LEU A 326 -65.65 -6.73 -50.55
N GLY A 327 -65.57 -7.69 -51.47
CA GLY A 327 -66.59 -8.70 -51.68
C GLY A 327 -65.96 -9.89 -52.37
N THR A 328 -65.17 -10.62 -51.61
CA THR A 328 -65.12 -12.08 -51.62
C THR A 328 -64.69 -12.46 -50.21
N GLU A 329 -65.64 -12.80 -49.36
CA GLU A 329 -65.48 -14.00 -48.54
C GLU A 329 -66.85 -14.43 -48.01
N ASP A 330 -66.99 -15.74 -48.09
CA ASP A 330 -68.18 -16.54 -47.93
C ASP A 330 -68.78 -16.36 -46.53
N SER A 331 -70.12 -16.34 -46.47
CA SER A 331 -70.87 -16.14 -45.24
C SER A 331 -70.87 -17.43 -44.43
N ASN A 332 -69.77 -17.73 -43.72
CA ASN A 332 -69.67 -18.59 -42.53
C ASN A 332 -68.22 -18.75 -41.99
N ALA A 333 -67.33 -17.75 -42.14
CA ALA A 333 -66.00 -17.79 -41.51
C ALA A 333 -65.96 -16.93 -40.22
N MET A 334 -66.04 -17.60 -39.07
CA MET A 334 -65.51 -17.06 -37.82
C MET A 334 -63.99 -17.19 -37.89
N ASP A 335 -63.24 -16.09 -38.00
CA ASP A 335 -61.78 -16.17 -38.07
C ASP A 335 -61.06 -15.25 -37.08
N ILE A 336 -59.98 -15.82 -36.59
CA ILE A 336 -59.20 -15.55 -35.39
C ILE A 336 -58.08 -14.55 -35.72
N ASP A 337 -57.61 -13.83 -34.71
CA ASP A 337 -56.62 -12.75 -34.78
C ASP A 337 -55.50 -12.93 -35.84
N GLN A 338 -55.45 -12.01 -36.81
CA GLN A 338 -54.35 -11.94 -37.80
C GLN A 338 -53.02 -11.65 -37.09
N THR A 339 -52.05 -12.56 -37.23
CA THR A 339 -50.72 -12.39 -36.62
C THR A 339 -49.87 -11.33 -37.35
N PRO A 340 -48.97 -10.60 -36.64
CA PRO A 340 -48.14 -9.52 -37.20
C PRO A 340 -47.24 -9.88 -38.40
N ARG A 341 -47.11 -11.17 -38.73
CA ARG A 341 -46.18 -11.68 -39.75
C ARG A 341 -46.67 -11.44 -41.18
N GLU A 342 -47.97 -11.29 -41.40
CA GLU A 342 -48.53 -10.99 -42.74
C GLU A 342 -48.50 -9.50 -43.09
N ARG A 343 -48.39 -8.62 -42.08
CA ARG A 343 -48.27 -7.16 -42.27
C ARG A 343 -46.89 -6.73 -42.79
N LEU A 344 -45.88 -7.61 -42.74
CA LEU A 344 -44.52 -7.36 -43.23
C LEU A 344 -44.32 -7.67 -44.72
N ARG A 345 -45.16 -8.51 -45.35
CA ARG A 345 -45.07 -8.83 -46.79
C ARG A 345 -45.54 -7.69 -47.70
N SER A 346 -46.27 -6.71 -47.18
CA SER A 346 -46.78 -5.56 -47.96
C SER A 346 -45.78 -4.40 -48.11
N LYS A 347 -44.56 -4.52 -47.57
CA LYS A 347 -43.49 -3.51 -47.71
C LYS A 347 -42.37 -3.89 -48.69
N SER A 348 -42.44 -5.04 -49.36
CA SER A 348 -41.42 -5.45 -50.33
C SER A 348 -41.72 -4.91 -51.74
N ARG A 349 -41.46 -3.62 -51.97
CA ARG A 349 -41.12 -3.07 -53.29
C ARG A 349 -39.72 -2.46 -53.22
N ALA A 350 -38.86 -2.86 -54.16
CA ALA A 350 -37.41 -2.92 -54.08
C ALA A 350 -36.63 -1.58 -54.00
N ARG A 351 -35.51 -1.59 -53.27
CA ARG A 351 -34.29 -0.80 -53.58
C ARG A 351 -33.15 -1.81 -53.74
N SER A 352 -32.59 -1.92 -54.94
CA SER A 352 -31.54 -2.88 -55.28
C SER A 352 -30.23 -2.50 -54.58
N GLN A 353 -29.70 -3.43 -53.78
CA GLN A 353 -28.56 -3.33 -52.84
C GLN A 353 -28.85 -2.51 -51.57
N PRO A 354 -29.23 -3.18 -50.45
CA PRO A 354 -29.16 -2.57 -49.13
C PRO A 354 -27.70 -2.20 -48.84
N ALA A 355 -27.42 -1.01 -48.30
CA ALA A 355 -26.14 -0.74 -47.68
C ALA A 355 -25.94 -1.80 -46.58
N THR A 356 -24.99 -2.73 -46.76
CA THR A 356 -24.78 -3.79 -45.78
C THR A 356 -24.32 -3.17 -44.48
N ASN A 357 -25.08 -3.40 -43.41
CA ASN A 357 -24.71 -2.93 -42.09
C ASN A 357 -23.57 -3.81 -41.58
N ARG A 358 -22.33 -3.34 -41.66
CA ARG A 358 -21.11 -4.03 -41.20
C ARG A 358 -21.17 -4.59 -39.76
N ARG A 359 -22.10 -4.11 -38.93
CA ARG A 359 -22.32 -4.62 -37.56
C ARG A 359 -23.18 -5.89 -37.53
N GLU A 360 -24.03 -6.08 -38.51
CA GLU A 360 -25.05 -7.14 -38.55
C GLU A 360 -24.72 -8.21 -39.61
N ASP A 361 -23.90 -7.88 -40.60
CA ASP A 361 -23.58 -8.75 -41.75
C ASP A 361 -22.91 -10.09 -41.35
N GLY A 362 -22.16 -10.10 -40.24
CA GLY A 362 -21.49 -11.30 -39.74
C GLY A 362 -22.32 -12.16 -38.77
N VAL A 363 -23.50 -11.68 -38.33
CA VAL A 363 -24.29 -12.32 -37.27
C VAL A 363 -25.73 -12.47 -37.74
N VAL A 364 -26.07 -13.66 -38.21
CA VAL A 364 -27.36 -13.95 -38.87
C VAL A 364 -28.51 -14.11 -37.87
N ASP A 365 -28.24 -14.60 -36.66
CA ASP A 365 -29.27 -14.92 -35.66
C ASP A 365 -29.57 -13.75 -34.71
N GLU A 366 -30.85 -13.42 -34.54
CA GLU A 366 -31.30 -12.27 -33.74
C GLU A 366 -30.87 -12.38 -32.28
N LEU A 367 -30.90 -13.58 -31.69
CA LEU A 367 -30.48 -13.80 -30.31
C LEU A 367 -29.00 -13.48 -30.13
N THR A 368 -28.15 -13.97 -31.03
CA THR A 368 -26.70 -13.69 -31.00
C THR A 368 -26.39 -12.21 -31.23
N ARG A 369 -27.20 -11.50 -32.03
CA ARG A 369 -27.11 -10.05 -32.21
C ARG A 369 -27.40 -9.30 -30.91
N THR A 370 -28.47 -9.67 -30.20
CA THR A 370 -28.79 -9.04 -28.91
C THR A 370 -27.70 -9.30 -27.86
N MET A 371 -27.06 -10.47 -27.88
CA MET A 371 -25.94 -10.77 -27.01
C MET A 371 -24.70 -9.93 -27.33
N ALA A 372 -24.36 -9.76 -28.61
CA ALA A 372 -23.26 -8.91 -29.04
C ALA A 372 -23.48 -7.43 -28.64
N GLU A 373 -24.71 -6.91 -28.79
CA GLU A 373 -25.06 -5.57 -28.33
C GLU A 373 -24.94 -5.41 -26.81
N LYS A 374 -25.37 -6.41 -26.03
CA LYS A 374 -25.21 -6.43 -24.57
C LYS A 374 -23.74 -6.43 -24.17
N GLN A 375 -22.91 -7.23 -24.84
CA GLN A 375 -21.46 -7.30 -24.57
C GLN A 375 -20.76 -5.98 -24.90
N ALA A 376 -21.14 -5.31 -26.00
CA ALA A 376 -20.63 -3.98 -26.34
C ALA A 376 -21.02 -2.91 -25.31
N LYS A 377 -22.26 -2.94 -24.79
CA LYS A 377 -22.67 -2.04 -23.70
C LYS A 377 -21.93 -2.32 -22.39
N LEU A 378 -21.61 -3.58 -22.12
CA LEU A 378 -20.87 -3.98 -20.92
C LEU A 378 -19.41 -3.50 -21.00
N SER A 379 -18.74 -3.64 -22.15
CA SER A 379 -17.35 -3.18 -22.33
C SER A 379 -17.21 -1.66 -22.20
N GLN A 380 -18.22 -0.88 -22.61
CA GLN A 380 -18.26 0.58 -22.47
C GLN A 380 -18.38 1.08 -21.02
N ARG A 381 -18.80 0.24 -20.05
CA ARG A 381 -19.00 0.66 -18.65
C ARG A 381 -17.75 1.27 -18.02
N LYS A 382 -16.56 0.68 -18.27
CA LYS A 382 -15.28 1.18 -17.71
C LYS A 382 -14.95 2.59 -18.20
N MET A 383 -15.24 2.85 -19.47
CA MET A 383 -15.01 4.13 -20.13
C MET A 383 -15.99 5.19 -19.65
N ASN A 384 -17.27 4.83 -19.55
CA ASN A 384 -18.33 5.72 -19.05
C ASN A 384 -18.13 6.07 -17.57
N ARG A 385 -17.65 5.12 -16.75
CA ARG A 385 -17.27 5.38 -15.35
C ARG A 385 -16.19 6.46 -15.24
N ASN A 386 -15.27 6.50 -16.20
CA ASN A 386 -14.20 7.49 -16.27
C ASN A 386 -14.60 8.74 -17.10
N ALA A 387 -15.90 8.91 -17.41
CA ALA A 387 -16.48 10.04 -18.14
C ALA A 387 -15.77 10.38 -19.47
N ARG A 388 -15.28 9.37 -20.19
CA ARG A 388 -14.64 9.57 -21.50
C ARG A 388 -15.68 9.87 -22.57
N GLN A 389 -15.30 10.70 -23.54
CA GLN A 389 -16.21 11.10 -24.64
C GLN A 389 -16.50 9.96 -25.63
N GLY A 390 -15.62 8.96 -25.70
CA GLY A 390 -15.77 7.78 -26.54
C GLY A 390 -14.50 6.93 -26.56
N GLU A 391 -14.47 5.89 -27.39
CA GLU A 391 -13.33 4.96 -27.46
C GLU A 391 -12.03 5.59 -27.97
N ALA A 392 -12.14 6.70 -28.71
CA ALA A 392 -11.00 7.46 -29.19
C ALA A 392 -10.38 8.37 -28.12
N ASP A 393 -11.11 8.70 -27.05
CA ASP A 393 -10.64 9.60 -25.99
C ASP A 393 -9.70 8.87 -25.02
N ARG A 394 -8.41 8.96 -25.34
CA ARG A 394 -7.29 8.42 -24.55
C ARG A 394 -6.42 9.53 -23.96
N HIS A 395 -6.99 10.71 -23.71
CA HIS A 395 -6.22 11.82 -23.14
C HIS A 395 -5.69 11.46 -21.75
N THR A 396 -4.39 11.62 -21.54
CA THR A 396 -3.72 11.37 -20.25
C THR A 396 -3.32 12.71 -19.64
N THR A 397 -3.70 12.91 -18.38
CA THR A 397 -3.31 14.11 -17.62
C THR A 397 -2.02 13.85 -16.87
N ALA A 398 -1.14 14.86 -16.77
CA ALA A 398 0.01 14.78 -15.88
C ALA A 398 -0.48 14.68 -14.42
N SER A 399 0.17 13.84 -13.60
CA SER A 399 -0.13 13.70 -12.18
C SER A 399 0.16 14.99 -11.41
N LEU A 400 1.30 15.63 -11.72
CA LEU A 400 1.70 16.93 -11.19
C LEU A 400 2.26 17.79 -12.33
N ALA A 401 1.61 18.92 -12.60
CA ALA A 401 2.10 19.87 -13.58
C ALA A 401 3.29 20.66 -13.02
N ARG A 402 4.46 20.51 -13.65
CA ARG A 402 5.72 21.10 -13.16
C ARG A 402 5.65 22.60 -12.86
N HIS A 403 4.97 23.38 -13.71
CA HIS A 403 4.89 24.84 -13.57
C HIS A 403 4.07 25.30 -12.35
N LEU A 404 3.29 24.42 -11.72
CA LEU A 404 2.54 24.71 -10.49
C LEU A 404 3.36 24.43 -9.23
N PHE A 405 4.17 23.36 -9.25
CA PHE A 405 4.86 22.84 -8.06
C PHE A 405 6.37 23.10 -8.03
N SER A 406 6.95 23.52 -9.15
CA SER A 406 8.39 23.78 -9.26
C SER A 406 8.67 25.28 -9.36
N GLY A 407 9.49 25.77 -8.43
CA GLY A 407 9.91 27.16 -8.35
C GLY A 407 9.25 27.91 -7.17
N LYS A 408 9.92 28.97 -6.70
CA LYS A 408 9.38 29.90 -5.70
C LYS A 408 9.20 31.27 -6.36
N ARG A 409 8.11 31.96 -6.03
CA ARG A 409 7.83 33.31 -6.55
C ARG A 409 8.76 34.31 -5.88
N SER A 410 9.74 34.85 -6.60
CA SER A 410 10.64 35.91 -6.12
C SER A 410 10.02 37.30 -6.30
N LEU A 411 10.54 38.31 -5.61
CA LEU A 411 10.23 39.72 -5.93
C LEU A 411 10.73 40.02 -7.36
N GLY A 412 9.81 40.26 -8.30
CA GLY A 412 10.12 40.47 -9.71
C GLY A 412 8.99 40.01 -10.63
N LYS A 413 9.33 39.61 -11.86
CA LYS A 413 8.36 39.10 -12.84
C LYS A 413 7.79 37.75 -12.38
N ALA A 414 6.47 37.67 -12.28
CA ALA A 414 5.76 36.44 -11.97
C ALA A 414 5.56 35.57 -13.22
N SER A 415 5.44 34.24 -13.02
CA SER A 415 5.23 33.25 -14.08
C SER A 415 3.79 33.21 -14.61
N HIS A 416 2.84 33.74 -13.84
CA HIS A 416 1.45 33.93 -14.23
C HIS A 416 1.01 35.36 -13.84
N ARG A 417 -0.08 35.83 -14.44
CA ARG A 417 -0.65 37.14 -14.16
C ARG A 417 -1.32 37.20 -12.80
#